data_AF-A0A357C759-F1
#
_entry.id   AF-A0A357C759-F1
#
_cell.length_a   1.000
_cell.length_b   1.000
_cell.length_c   1.000
_cell.angle_alpha   90.00
_cell.angle_beta   90.00
_cell.angle_gamma   90.00
#
_symmetry.space_group_name_H-M   'P 1'
#
loop_
_entity.id
_entity.type
_entity.pdbx_description
1 polymer ?
#
loop_
_entity_poly.entity_id
_entity_poly.type
_entity_poly.pdbx_seq_one_letter_code
_entity_poly.pdbx_strand_id
1 'polypeptide(L)'
;MSLFFFKSLMGIGLLISAVIAAFTMLEIFGRSERKYDIEKLKKIHRANGILYFILFLFISYFCIEYIIKTKVEPSPRALFHSLSAVVIVILLVLKVSIVRIYRQFYNQVKLIGILIALISFAMFAASGGYYLLITKFGTDKAFLEASALKKEPIKEAVKIALKTDPESIRNGKELYESKCYFCHDAYSTKREVGPGHKGILKNPLLPVSKKPATPENAANQIRNPYKDMPSFSYLLDEDVENIVAFLNTL
;
A
#
# COMPACT_ATOMS: atom_id res chain seq x y z
N MET A 1 11.56 19.15 -1.90
CA MET A 1 10.22 18.54 -1.67
C MET A 1 10.31 17.06 -2.00
N SER A 2 9.88 16.15 -1.12
CA SER A 2 9.96 14.70 -1.40
C SER A 2 8.99 14.33 -2.54
N LEU A 3 9.34 13.31 -3.33
CA LEU A 3 8.46 12.80 -4.41
C LEU A 3 7.09 12.38 -3.85
N PHE A 4 7.05 11.78 -2.67
CA PHE A 4 5.82 11.36 -2.01
C PHE A 4 4.95 12.53 -1.58
N PHE A 5 5.55 13.61 -1.06
CA PHE A 5 4.82 14.82 -0.72
C PHE A 5 4.27 15.52 -1.96
N PHE A 6 5.08 15.63 -3.02
CA PHE A 6 4.63 16.17 -4.30
C PHE A 6 3.43 15.39 -4.87
N LYS A 7 3.52 14.06 -4.94
CA LYS A 7 2.41 13.19 -5.36
C LYS A 7 1.16 13.38 -4.50
N SER A 8 1.32 13.55 -3.20
CA SER A 8 0.21 13.75 -2.26
C SER A 8 -0.50 15.08 -2.53
N LEU A 9 0.24 16.14 -2.81
CA LEU A 9 -0.32 17.45 -3.18
C LEU A 9 -1.10 17.36 -4.51
N MET A 10 -0.56 16.65 -5.50
CA MET A 10 -1.27 16.41 -6.75
C MET A 10 -2.54 15.58 -6.54
N GLY A 11 -2.49 14.59 -5.64
CA GLY A 11 -3.64 13.80 -5.24
C GLY A 11 -4.77 14.64 -4.61
N ILE A 12 -4.43 15.68 -3.85
CA ILE A 12 -5.43 16.65 -3.35
C ILE A 12 -6.08 17.38 -4.54
N GLY A 13 -5.30 17.83 -5.51
CA GLY A 13 -5.83 18.42 -6.75
C GLY A 13 -6.79 17.49 -7.50
N LEU A 14 -6.45 16.20 -7.56
CA LEU A 14 -7.32 15.18 -8.15
C LEU A 14 -8.65 15.04 -7.37
N LEU A 15 -8.61 15.07 -6.03
CA LEU A 15 -9.82 15.02 -5.20
C LEU A 15 -10.70 16.26 -5.37
N ILE A 16 -10.11 17.45 -5.40
CA ILE A 16 -10.84 18.70 -5.67
C ILE A 16 -11.53 18.59 -7.03
N SER A 17 -10.83 18.09 -8.04
CA SER A 17 -11.42 17.86 -9.37
C SER A 17 -12.57 16.83 -9.31
N ALA A 18 -12.44 15.75 -8.54
CA ALA A 18 -13.52 14.77 -8.35
C ALA A 18 -14.76 15.40 -7.68
N VAL A 19 -14.57 16.26 -6.68
CA VAL A 19 -15.65 17.01 -6.02
C VAL A 19 -16.34 17.95 -7.00
N ILE A 20 -15.59 18.72 -7.80
CA ILE A 20 -16.16 19.60 -8.82
C ILE A 20 -16.95 18.78 -9.85
N ALA A 21 -16.45 17.62 -10.27
CA ALA A 21 -17.14 16.74 -11.20
C ALA A 21 -18.45 16.19 -10.62
N ALA A 22 -18.44 15.76 -9.36
CA ALA A 22 -19.63 15.30 -8.65
C ALA A 22 -20.65 16.43 -8.48
N PHE A 23 -20.20 17.60 -8.02
CA PHE A 23 -21.04 18.78 -7.80
C PHE A 23 -21.75 19.21 -9.10
N THR A 24 -20.99 19.42 -10.18
CA THR A 24 -21.55 19.85 -11.47
C THR A 24 -22.54 18.82 -12.03
N MET A 25 -22.28 17.53 -11.86
CA MET A 25 -23.21 16.47 -12.26
C MET A 25 -24.49 16.47 -11.41
N LEU A 26 -24.37 16.59 -10.08
CA LEU A 26 -25.53 16.66 -9.18
C LEU A 26 -26.37 17.90 -9.44
N GLU A 27 -25.77 19.04 -9.78
CA GLU A 27 -26.52 20.25 -10.11
C GLU A 27 -27.27 20.12 -11.45
N ILE A 28 -26.67 19.47 -12.45
CA ILE A 28 -27.32 19.25 -13.75
C ILE A 28 -28.49 18.25 -13.65
N PHE A 29 -28.37 17.21 -12.82
CA PHE A 29 -29.30 16.08 -12.82
C PHE A 29 -30.15 15.91 -11.55
N GLY A 30 -29.78 16.56 -10.45
CA GLY A 30 -30.33 16.31 -9.12
C GLY A 30 -31.26 17.40 -8.59
N ARG A 31 -31.32 18.58 -9.24
CA ARG A 31 -32.25 19.66 -8.86
C ARG A 31 -33.29 19.90 -9.94
N SER A 32 -34.55 20.04 -9.52
CA SER A 32 -35.67 20.49 -10.37
C SER A 32 -35.55 21.98 -10.70
N GLU A 33 -35.14 22.78 -9.71
CA GLU A 33 -34.91 24.21 -9.87
C GLU A 33 -33.48 24.51 -10.30
N ARG A 34 -33.34 25.26 -11.40
CA ARG A 34 -32.03 25.56 -12.00
C ARG A 34 -31.46 26.84 -11.38
N LYS A 35 -30.58 26.68 -10.40
CA LYS A 35 -29.87 27.82 -9.77
C LYS A 35 -28.75 28.39 -10.66
N TYR A 36 -28.15 27.54 -11.50
CA TYR A 36 -27.01 27.89 -12.34
C TYR A 36 -27.29 27.64 -13.83
N ASP A 37 -26.51 28.30 -14.67
CA ASP A 37 -26.53 28.12 -16.13
C ASP A 37 -26.00 26.72 -16.51
N ILE A 38 -26.87 25.90 -17.09
CA ILE A 38 -26.58 24.52 -17.48
C ILE A 38 -25.47 24.43 -18.53
N GLU A 39 -25.43 25.35 -19.49
CA GLU A 39 -24.42 25.29 -20.55
C GLU A 39 -23.03 25.62 -20.01
N LYS A 40 -22.95 26.55 -19.05
CA LYS A 40 -21.71 26.80 -18.29
C LYS A 40 -21.32 25.57 -17.46
N LEU A 41 -22.25 24.97 -16.73
CA LEU A 41 -21.95 23.76 -15.92
C LEU A 41 -21.44 22.60 -16.77
N LYS A 42 -22.02 22.35 -17.95
CA LYS A 42 -21.54 21.32 -18.88
C LYS A 42 -20.11 21.59 -19.36
N LYS A 43 -19.79 22.85 -19.71
CA LYS A 43 -18.44 23.26 -20.10
C LYS A 43 -17.44 23.05 -18.96
N ILE A 44 -17.79 23.47 -17.75
CA ILE A 44 -16.98 23.27 -16.55
C ILE A 44 -16.78 21.77 -16.28
N HIS A 45 -17.84 20.96 -16.30
CA HIS A 45 -17.73 19.52 -16.08
C HIS A 45 -16.80 18.85 -17.10
N ARG A 46 -16.91 19.23 -18.38
CA ARG A 46 -16.05 18.69 -19.45
C ARG A 46 -14.60 19.10 -19.27
N ALA A 47 -14.33 20.39 -19.03
CA ALA A 47 -12.98 20.90 -18.82
C ALA A 47 -12.33 20.27 -17.57
N ASN A 48 -13.08 20.20 -16.47
CA ASN A 48 -12.64 19.57 -15.23
C ASN A 48 -12.41 18.05 -15.40
N GLY A 49 -13.24 17.36 -16.21
CA GLY A 49 -13.02 15.95 -16.52
C GLY A 49 -11.73 15.69 -17.31
N ILE A 50 -11.35 16.59 -18.22
CA ILE A 50 -10.06 16.52 -18.93
C ILE A 50 -8.91 16.78 -17.97
N LEU A 51 -9.03 17.80 -17.11
CA LEU A 51 -8.03 18.10 -16.08
C LEU A 51 -7.83 16.91 -15.13
N TYR A 52 -8.92 16.30 -14.65
CA TYR A 52 -8.88 15.09 -13.83
C TYR A 52 -8.09 13.98 -14.51
N PHE A 53 -8.38 13.71 -15.80
CA PHE A 53 -7.71 12.65 -16.55
C PHE A 53 -6.22 12.91 -16.75
N ILE A 54 -5.84 14.15 -17.08
CA ILE A 54 -4.42 14.54 -17.23
C ILE A 54 -3.68 14.39 -15.91
N LEU A 55 -4.25 14.90 -14.80
CA LEU A 55 -3.68 14.76 -13.47
C LEU A 55 -3.54 13.29 -13.08
N PHE A 56 -4.56 12.48 -13.35
CA PHE A 56 -4.55 11.05 -13.08
C PHE A 56 -3.40 10.35 -13.81
N LEU A 57 -3.28 10.55 -15.13
CA LEU A 57 -2.19 9.95 -15.92
C LEU A 57 -0.81 10.37 -15.44
N PHE A 58 -0.65 11.66 -15.13
CA PHE A 58 0.62 12.19 -14.64
C PHE A 58 1.01 11.57 -13.29
N ILE A 59 0.08 11.45 -12.35
CA ILE A 59 0.33 10.79 -11.06
C ILE A 59 0.62 9.29 -11.28
N SER A 60 -0.18 8.62 -12.12
CA SER A 60 -0.01 7.20 -12.45
C SER A 60 1.36 6.88 -13.03
N TYR A 61 1.90 7.74 -13.90
CA TYR A 61 3.25 7.60 -14.44
C TYR A 61 4.29 7.42 -13.34
N PHE A 62 4.33 8.31 -12.34
CA PHE A 62 5.28 8.19 -11.25
C PHE A 62 5.01 7.00 -10.32
N CYS A 63 3.77 6.51 -10.23
CA CYS A 63 3.45 5.30 -9.47
C CYS A 63 3.98 4.05 -10.17
N ILE A 64 3.80 3.95 -11.49
CA ILE A 64 4.34 2.86 -12.31
C ILE A 64 5.86 2.87 -12.28
N GLU A 65 6.47 4.05 -12.49
CA GLU A 65 7.93 4.22 -12.42
C GLU A 65 8.49 3.78 -11.06
N TYR A 66 7.78 4.09 -9.97
CA TYR A 66 8.17 3.66 -8.63
C TYR A 66 8.12 2.13 -8.47
N ILE A 67 7.05 1.47 -8.92
CA ILE A 67 6.91 0.00 -8.85
C ILE A 67 8.01 -0.68 -9.68
N ILE A 68 8.28 -0.19 -10.90
CA ILE A 68 9.32 -0.74 -11.77
C ILE A 68 10.71 -0.61 -11.12
N LYS A 69 10.99 0.53 -10.48
CA LYS A 69 12.29 0.78 -9.84
C LYS A 69 12.50 -0.04 -8.57
N THR A 70 11.46 -0.21 -7.74
CA THR A 70 11.60 -0.92 -6.47
C THR A 70 11.58 -2.43 -6.64
N LYS A 71 10.84 -2.97 -7.63
CA LYS A 71 10.64 -4.43 -7.82
C LYS A 71 10.19 -5.17 -6.55
N VAL A 72 9.62 -4.44 -5.58
CA VAL A 72 9.12 -4.99 -4.33
C VAL A 72 7.66 -5.36 -4.54
N GLU A 73 7.26 -6.49 -4.00
CA GLU A 73 5.87 -6.92 -4.01
C GLU A 73 4.98 -5.89 -3.30
N PRO A 74 3.83 -5.51 -3.89
CA PRO A 74 2.98 -4.49 -3.30
C PRO A 74 2.35 -5.00 -1.99
N SER A 75 2.43 -4.19 -0.94
CA SER A 75 1.68 -4.44 0.30
C SER A 75 0.18 -4.47 0.04
N PRO A 76 -0.66 -5.06 0.92
CA PRO A 76 -2.12 -5.06 0.73
C PRO A 76 -2.71 -3.66 0.50
N ARG A 77 -2.16 -2.64 1.17
CA ARG A 77 -2.53 -1.23 0.95
C ARG A 77 -2.15 -0.74 -0.45
N ALA A 78 -0.93 -1.03 -0.89
CA ALA A 78 -0.46 -0.67 -2.22
C ALA A 78 -1.24 -1.40 -3.32
N LEU A 79 -1.60 -2.66 -3.08
CA LEU A 79 -2.47 -3.44 -3.96
C LEU A 79 -3.85 -2.80 -4.07
N PHE A 80 -4.50 -2.48 -2.94
CA PHE A 80 -5.79 -1.78 -2.93
C PHE A 80 -5.75 -0.44 -3.68
N HIS A 81 -4.70 0.36 -3.47
CA HIS A 81 -4.47 1.60 -4.21
C HIS A 81 -4.34 1.35 -5.73
N SER A 82 -3.49 0.41 -6.15
CA SER A 82 -3.25 0.12 -7.56
C SER A 82 -4.48 -0.46 -8.27
N LEU A 83 -5.23 -1.34 -7.61
CA LEU A 83 -6.46 -1.91 -8.14
C LEU A 83 -7.54 -0.83 -8.31
N SER A 84 -7.68 0.07 -7.33
CA SER A 84 -8.61 1.20 -7.42
C SER A 84 -8.31 2.09 -8.63
N ALA A 85 -7.03 2.34 -8.93
CA ALA A 85 -6.61 3.10 -10.11
C ALA A 85 -7.03 2.40 -11.42
N VAL A 86 -6.84 1.08 -11.52
CA VAL A 86 -7.26 0.30 -12.70
C VAL A 86 -8.77 0.36 -12.87
N VAL A 87 -9.54 0.21 -11.78
CA VAL A 87 -11.01 0.31 -11.82
C VAL A 87 -11.46 1.69 -12.30
N ILE A 88 -10.82 2.78 -11.85
CA ILE A 88 -11.12 4.14 -12.32
C ILE A 88 -10.93 4.25 -13.83
N VAL A 89 -9.83 3.71 -14.39
CA VAL A 89 -9.59 3.73 -15.85
C VAL A 89 -10.70 3.00 -16.60
N ILE A 90 -11.09 1.81 -16.14
CA ILE A 90 -12.17 1.03 -16.74
C ILE A 90 -13.49 1.82 -16.71
N LEU A 91 -13.83 2.43 -15.56
CA LEU A 91 -15.04 3.23 -15.41
C LEU A 91 -15.02 4.48 -16.28
N LEU A 92 -13.86 5.14 -16.46
CA LEU A 92 -13.72 6.29 -17.36
C LEU A 92 -13.92 5.90 -18.82
N VAL A 93 -13.31 4.79 -19.27
CA VAL A 93 -13.51 4.26 -20.61
C VAL A 93 -14.99 3.93 -20.84
N LEU A 94 -15.61 3.21 -19.91
CA LEU A 94 -17.03 2.88 -19.97
C LEU A 94 -17.91 4.14 -20.03
N LYS A 95 -17.63 5.14 -19.17
CA LYS A 95 -18.33 6.43 -19.15
C LYS A 95 -18.25 7.12 -20.51
N VAL A 96 -17.07 7.19 -21.12
CA VAL A 96 -16.87 7.81 -22.43
C VAL A 96 -17.59 7.02 -23.53
N SER A 97 -17.50 5.68 -23.51
CA SER A 97 -18.19 4.83 -24.48
C SER A 97 -19.71 4.98 -24.42
N ILE A 98 -20.31 5.06 -23.24
CA ILE A 98 -21.76 5.28 -23.09
C ILE A 98 -22.17 6.65 -23.64
N VAL A 99 -21.43 7.71 -23.32
CA VAL A 99 -21.77 9.07 -23.76
C VAL A 99 -21.58 9.24 -25.28
N ARG A 100 -20.61 8.54 -25.88
CA ARG A 100 -20.25 8.70 -27.31
C ARG A 100 -20.99 7.72 -28.23
N ILE A 101 -21.11 6.46 -27.82
CA ILE A 101 -21.53 5.35 -28.68
C ILE A 101 -22.87 4.78 -28.18
N TYR A 102 -22.93 4.35 -26.92
CA TYR A 102 -24.08 3.60 -26.39
C TYR A 102 -25.09 4.47 -25.64
N ARG A 103 -25.68 5.45 -26.34
CA ARG A 103 -26.55 6.48 -25.75
C ARG A 103 -27.80 5.95 -25.05
N GLN A 104 -28.24 4.72 -25.33
CA GLN A 104 -29.34 4.08 -24.61
C GLN A 104 -29.07 3.95 -23.10
N PHE A 105 -27.81 3.82 -22.69
CA PHE A 105 -27.42 3.70 -21.28
C PHE A 105 -27.11 5.05 -20.61
N TYR A 106 -27.47 6.19 -21.23
CA TYR A 106 -27.10 7.51 -20.73
C TYR A 106 -27.53 7.77 -19.28
N ASN A 107 -28.64 7.19 -18.84
CA ASN A 107 -29.13 7.31 -17.46
C ASN A 107 -28.16 6.73 -16.42
N GLN A 108 -27.35 5.74 -16.79
CA GLN A 108 -26.39 5.06 -15.90
C GLN A 108 -25.08 5.84 -15.74
N VAL A 109 -24.79 6.81 -16.61
CA VAL A 109 -23.56 7.64 -16.58
C VAL A 109 -23.38 8.37 -15.25
N LYS A 110 -24.49 8.74 -14.61
CA LYS A 110 -24.52 9.39 -13.29
C LYS A 110 -23.94 8.49 -12.21
N LEU A 111 -24.37 7.22 -12.18
CA LEU A 111 -23.88 6.23 -11.22
C LEU A 111 -22.38 6.00 -11.41
N ILE A 112 -21.93 5.87 -12.66
CA ILE A 112 -20.50 5.70 -12.98
C ILE A 112 -19.69 6.91 -12.50
N GLY A 113 -20.21 8.14 -12.67
CA GLY A 113 -19.57 9.35 -12.17
C GLY A 113 -19.41 9.37 -10.65
N ILE A 114 -20.44 8.94 -9.91
CA ILE A 114 -20.39 8.82 -8.44
C ILE A 114 -19.38 7.76 -8.02
N LEU A 115 -19.37 6.59 -8.67
CA LEU A 115 -18.41 5.52 -8.39
C LEU A 115 -16.96 5.99 -8.59
N ILE A 116 -16.66 6.67 -9.70
CA ILE A 116 -15.33 7.24 -9.94
C ILE A 116 -14.92 8.19 -8.80
N ALA A 117 -15.84 9.06 -8.35
CA ALA A 117 -15.55 9.97 -7.25
C ALA A 117 -15.25 9.21 -5.95
N LEU A 118 -16.11 8.29 -5.52
CA LEU A 118 -15.93 7.50 -4.30
C LEU A 118 -14.63 6.68 -4.32
N ILE A 119 -14.33 6.01 -5.43
CA ILE A 119 -13.11 5.22 -5.58
C ILE A 119 -11.88 6.15 -5.57
N SER A 120 -11.97 7.36 -6.12
CA SER A 120 -10.88 8.35 -6.05
C SER A 120 -10.55 8.73 -4.61
N PHE A 121 -11.58 8.93 -3.76
CA PHE A 121 -11.40 9.19 -2.34
C PHE A 121 -10.75 8.00 -1.62
N ALA A 122 -11.26 6.78 -1.84
CA ALA A 122 -10.70 5.57 -1.24
C ALA A 122 -9.23 5.34 -1.66
N MET A 123 -8.93 5.51 -2.95
CA MET A 123 -7.59 5.40 -3.53
C MET A 123 -6.63 6.43 -2.94
N PHE A 124 -7.08 7.69 -2.77
CA PHE A 124 -6.28 8.74 -2.15
C PHE A 124 -6.02 8.44 -0.67
N ALA A 125 -7.04 8.02 0.07
CA ALA A 125 -6.92 7.67 1.48
C ALA A 125 -5.87 6.57 1.70
N ALA A 126 -5.86 5.53 0.85
CA ALA A 126 -4.89 4.44 0.92
C ALA A 126 -3.44 4.83 0.54
N SER A 127 -3.21 6.03 -0.01
CA SER A 127 -1.89 6.49 -0.43
C SER A 127 -1.56 7.90 0.07
N GLY A 128 -1.95 8.96 -0.66
CA GLY A 128 -1.58 10.34 -0.33
C GLY A 128 -2.14 10.79 1.02
N GLY A 129 -3.38 10.43 1.35
CA GLY A 129 -4.01 10.71 2.64
C GLY A 129 -3.25 10.03 3.78
N TYR A 130 -2.97 8.73 3.65
CA TYR A 130 -2.16 8.01 4.62
C TYR A 130 -0.78 8.65 4.82
N TYR A 131 -0.07 8.98 3.74
CA TYR A 131 1.25 9.64 3.80
C TYR A 131 1.18 10.96 4.57
N LEU A 132 0.23 11.83 4.25
CA LEU A 132 0.09 13.13 4.92
C LEU A 132 -0.21 12.98 6.41
N LEU A 133 -1.03 12.00 6.79
CA LEU A 133 -1.35 11.71 8.19
C LEU A 133 -0.12 11.27 8.97
N ILE A 134 0.62 10.28 8.47
CA ILE A 134 1.75 9.71 9.22
C ILE A 134 2.98 10.61 9.26
N THR A 135 3.14 11.50 8.27
CA THR A 135 4.30 12.40 8.17
C THR A 135 4.04 13.79 8.71
N LYS A 136 2.87 14.03 9.34
CA LYS A 136 2.41 15.36 9.76
C LYS A 136 2.54 16.37 8.61
N PHE A 137 1.95 16.04 7.46
CA PHE A 137 2.05 16.82 6.23
C PHE A 137 3.50 17.03 5.77
N GLY A 138 4.32 15.96 5.80
CA GLY A 138 5.70 15.97 5.34
C GLY A 138 6.69 16.74 6.22
N THR A 139 6.30 17.10 7.45
CA THR A 139 7.16 17.82 8.41
C THR A 139 7.97 16.89 9.30
N ASP A 140 7.58 15.62 9.41
CA ASP A 140 8.29 14.62 10.21
C ASP A 140 9.57 14.14 9.53
N LYS A 141 10.70 14.78 9.86
CA LYS A 141 12.03 14.42 9.34
C LYS A 141 12.49 13.03 9.75
N ALA A 142 12.12 12.54 10.94
CA ALA A 142 12.53 11.23 11.44
C ALA A 142 11.90 10.09 10.60
N PHE A 143 10.63 10.24 10.21
CA PHE A 143 9.99 9.31 9.28
C PHE A 143 10.59 9.38 7.86
N LEU A 144 10.93 10.58 7.39
CA LEU A 144 11.56 10.78 6.07
C LEU A 144 12.99 10.20 6.02
N GLU A 145 13.74 10.32 7.10
CA GLU A 145 15.09 9.73 7.25
C GLU A 145 15.01 8.20 7.38
N ALA A 146 14.10 7.67 8.20
CA ALA A 146 13.86 6.23 8.32
C ALA A 146 13.38 5.59 7.00
N SER A 147 12.61 6.31 6.18
CA SER A 147 12.20 5.85 4.85
C SER A 147 13.26 6.07 3.76
N ALA A 148 14.20 7.01 3.94
CA ALA A 148 15.35 7.23 3.06
C ALA A 148 16.51 6.25 3.31
N LEU A 149 16.71 5.81 4.57
CA LEU A 149 17.68 4.76 4.93
C LEU A 149 17.30 3.38 4.33
N LYS A 150 16.03 3.18 3.95
CA LYS A 150 15.54 1.99 3.25
C LYS A 150 15.96 1.89 1.77
N LYS A 151 16.76 2.83 1.25
CA LYS A 151 17.09 2.97 -0.18
C LYS A 151 18.41 2.36 -0.62
N GLU A 152 19.21 1.82 0.30
CA GLU A 152 20.38 1.04 -0.07
C GLU A 152 20.04 -0.45 -0.15
N PRO A 153 20.52 -1.18 -1.19
CA PRO A 153 20.49 -2.63 -1.13
C PRO A 153 21.37 -3.03 0.05
N ILE A 154 20.80 -3.65 1.07
CA ILE A 154 21.53 -4.12 2.26
C ILE A 154 22.59 -5.13 1.80
N LYS A 155 23.76 -4.63 1.44
CA LYS A 155 25.04 -5.32 1.39
C LYS A 155 25.70 -5.06 2.73
N GLU A 156 25.33 -5.90 3.69
CA GLU A 156 26.17 -6.46 4.75
C GLU A 156 25.22 -7.03 5.79
N ALA A 157 25.44 -8.30 6.14
CA ALA A 157 24.70 -8.96 7.19
C ALA A 157 24.95 -8.16 8.47
N VAL A 158 23.95 -7.43 8.94
CA VAL A 158 23.92 -6.90 10.31
C VAL A 158 24.17 -8.10 11.21
N LYS A 159 25.31 -8.12 11.90
CA LYS A 159 25.61 -9.15 12.90
C LYS A 159 24.58 -9.01 14.00
N ILE A 160 23.75 -10.03 14.15
CA ILE A 160 22.78 -10.08 15.23
C ILE A 160 23.45 -10.67 16.44
N ALA A 161 23.37 -9.97 17.56
CA ALA A 161 23.75 -10.53 18.84
C ALA A 161 22.69 -11.58 19.22
N LEU A 162 23.06 -12.86 19.15
CA LEU A 162 22.17 -13.93 19.57
C LEU A 162 22.00 -13.86 21.10
N LYS A 163 20.89 -13.27 21.55
CA LYS A 163 20.53 -13.19 22.97
C LYS A 163 20.10 -14.57 23.47
N THR A 164 20.54 -14.92 24.67
CA THR A 164 20.20 -16.20 25.33
C THR A 164 19.68 -16.01 26.75
N ASP A 165 19.46 -14.77 27.18
CA ASP A 165 18.90 -14.50 28.50
C ASP A 165 17.40 -14.85 28.54
N PRO A 166 16.87 -15.25 29.72
CA PRO A 166 15.48 -15.68 29.84
C PRO A 166 14.44 -14.60 29.48
N GLU A 167 14.77 -13.32 29.66
CA GLU A 167 13.86 -12.22 29.38
C GLU A 167 13.64 -12.03 27.87
N SER A 168 14.73 -12.00 27.10
CA SER A 168 14.68 -11.93 25.62
C SER A 168 13.95 -13.12 25.02
N ILE A 169 14.16 -14.34 25.55
CA ILE A 169 13.46 -15.55 25.10
C ILE A 169 11.95 -15.44 25.40
N ARG A 170 11.58 -14.97 26.58
CA ARG A 170 10.16 -14.80 26.96
C ARG A 170 9.48 -13.75 26.08
N ASN A 171 10.09 -12.57 25.92
CA ASN A 171 9.57 -11.50 25.08
C ASN A 171 9.46 -11.95 23.61
N GLY A 172 10.44 -12.72 23.13
CA GLY A 172 10.43 -13.33 21.81
C GLY A 172 9.30 -14.32 21.60
N LYS A 173 9.02 -15.15 22.61
CA LYS A 173 7.89 -16.09 22.59
C LYS A 173 6.55 -15.35 22.51
N GLU A 174 6.35 -14.31 23.32
CA GLU A 174 5.11 -13.51 23.28
C GLU A 174 4.90 -12.81 21.93
N LEU A 175 5.97 -12.26 21.35
CA LEU A 175 5.94 -11.69 20.00
C LEU A 175 5.63 -12.75 18.94
N TYR A 176 6.24 -13.93 19.04
CA TYR A 176 5.97 -15.05 18.14
C TYR A 176 4.51 -15.49 18.21
N GLU A 177 3.97 -15.67 19.41
CA GLU A 177 2.57 -16.07 19.62
C GLU A 177 1.58 -15.03 19.06
N SER A 178 1.90 -13.74 19.18
CA SER A 178 1.02 -12.68 18.68
C SER A 178 1.13 -12.41 17.18
N LYS A 179 2.29 -12.69 16.55
CA LYS A 179 2.56 -12.29 15.15
C LYS A 179 2.80 -13.45 14.18
N CYS A 180 3.31 -14.58 14.66
CA CYS A 180 3.82 -15.67 13.81
C CYS A 180 2.99 -16.95 13.92
N TYR A 181 2.39 -17.22 15.08
CA TYR A 181 1.67 -18.46 15.39
C TYR A 181 0.56 -18.81 14.39
N PHE A 182 -0.16 -17.80 13.89
CA PHE A 182 -1.26 -18.02 12.94
C PHE A 182 -0.83 -18.78 11.68
N CYS A 183 0.42 -18.59 11.24
CA CYS A 183 0.96 -19.27 10.07
C CYS A 183 1.93 -20.40 10.41
N HIS A 184 2.58 -20.35 11.58
CA HIS A 184 3.71 -21.21 11.92
C HIS A 184 3.55 -21.85 13.30
N ASP A 185 3.64 -23.17 13.35
CA ASP A 185 3.74 -23.90 14.61
C ASP A 185 5.19 -23.94 15.10
N ALA A 186 5.44 -23.41 16.29
CA ALA A 186 6.77 -23.37 16.91
C ALA A 186 7.31 -24.78 17.24
N TYR A 187 6.43 -25.74 17.55
CA TYR A 187 6.80 -27.02 18.13
C TYR A 187 6.56 -28.20 17.18
N SER A 188 6.22 -27.92 15.92
CA SER A 188 6.05 -28.90 14.86
C SER A 188 7.02 -28.64 13.70
N THR A 189 7.32 -29.69 12.93
CA THR A 189 8.02 -29.61 11.64
C THR A 189 7.05 -29.63 10.45
N LYS A 190 5.76 -29.86 10.71
CA LYS A 190 4.73 -29.92 9.66
C LYS A 190 4.49 -28.54 9.07
N ARG A 191 4.18 -28.51 7.77
CA ARG A 191 3.77 -27.30 7.07
C ARG A 191 2.25 -27.20 7.12
N GLU A 192 1.76 -26.10 7.67
CA GLU A 192 0.36 -25.70 7.60
C GLU A 192 0.26 -24.57 6.57
N VAL A 193 0.04 -23.33 7.01
CA VAL A 193 0.15 -22.15 6.14
C VAL A 193 1.63 -21.87 5.81
N GLY A 194 2.47 -21.77 6.83
CA GLY A 194 3.93 -21.68 6.76
C GLY A 194 4.62 -22.97 7.20
N PRO A 195 5.95 -23.10 7.01
CA PRO A 195 6.71 -24.21 7.57
C PRO A 195 6.69 -24.19 9.10
N GLY A 196 6.66 -25.37 9.72
CA GLY A 196 6.88 -25.51 11.16
C GLY A 196 8.30 -25.10 11.57
N HIS A 197 8.43 -24.60 12.80
CA HIS A 197 9.66 -24.01 13.31
C HIS A 197 10.40 -24.84 14.36
N LYS A 198 9.97 -26.06 14.64
CA LYS A 198 10.72 -26.96 15.52
C LYS A 198 12.13 -27.17 14.99
N GLY A 199 13.15 -26.80 15.77
CA GLY A 199 14.55 -26.87 15.38
C GLY A 199 14.92 -25.99 14.17
N ILE A 200 14.20 -24.90 13.89
CA ILE A 200 14.37 -24.14 12.64
C ILE A 200 15.80 -23.64 12.40
N LEU A 201 16.50 -23.20 13.45
CA LEU A 201 17.89 -22.73 13.39
C LEU A 201 18.92 -23.86 13.54
N LYS A 202 18.47 -25.09 13.84
CA LYS A 202 19.33 -26.29 13.88
C LYS A 202 19.46 -26.95 12.51
N ASN A 203 18.59 -26.58 11.57
CA ASN A 203 18.66 -27.07 10.20
C ASN A 203 19.84 -26.45 9.45
N PRO A 204 20.38 -27.11 8.41
CA PRO A 204 21.42 -26.48 7.58
C PRO A 204 20.86 -25.28 6.81
N LEU A 205 19.60 -25.35 6.36
CA LEU A 205 18.96 -24.34 5.52
C LEU A 205 17.54 -24.01 6.00
N LEU A 206 17.10 -22.78 5.76
CA LEU A 206 15.71 -22.35 5.94
C LEU A 206 14.79 -23.06 4.92
N PRO A 207 13.59 -23.53 5.33
CA PRO A 207 12.79 -24.47 4.55
C PRO A 207 12.38 -23.98 3.15
N VAL A 208 12.03 -22.69 3.02
CA VAL A 208 11.46 -22.11 1.79
C VAL A 208 12.49 -21.29 1.01
N SER A 209 13.26 -20.42 1.69
CA SER A 209 14.24 -19.54 1.05
C SER A 209 15.55 -20.23 0.69
N LYS A 210 15.81 -21.42 1.27
CA LYS A 210 17.05 -22.20 1.09
C LYS A 210 18.34 -21.47 1.46
N LYS A 211 18.23 -20.36 2.22
CA LYS A 211 19.39 -19.70 2.83
C LYS A 211 19.91 -20.52 4.03
N PRO A 212 21.18 -20.39 4.43
CA PRO A 212 21.68 -20.98 5.67
C PRO A 212 20.80 -20.58 6.87
N ALA A 213 20.44 -21.53 7.73
CA ALA A 213 19.55 -21.26 8.87
C ALA A 213 20.29 -20.61 10.05
N THR A 214 20.87 -19.44 9.80
CA THR A 214 21.58 -18.66 10.83
C THR A 214 20.66 -17.61 11.45
N PRO A 215 20.95 -17.13 12.68
CA PRO A 215 20.21 -16.03 13.31
C PRO A 215 20.05 -14.79 12.40
N GLU A 216 21.11 -14.42 11.69
CA GLU A 216 21.12 -13.26 10.77
C GLU A 216 20.18 -13.47 9.59
N ASN A 217 20.18 -14.67 9.01
CA ASN A 217 19.29 -14.99 7.90
C ASN A 217 17.83 -15.10 8.34
N ALA A 218 17.57 -15.61 9.55
CA ALA A 218 16.23 -15.66 10.12
C ALA A 218 15.67 -14.25 10.36
N ALA A 219 16.44 -13.38 11.01
CA ALA A 219 16.05 -11.98 11.20
C ALA A 219 15.88 -11.22 9.89
N ASN A 220 16.80 -11.41 8.94
CA ASN A 220 16.69 -10.81 7.63
C ASN A 220 15.42 -11.28 6.94
N GLN A 221 15.02 -12.55 7.10
CA GLN A 221 13.77 -13.05 6.53
C GLN A 221 12.53 -12.52 7.28
N ILE A 222 12.60 -12.23 8.58
CA ILE A 222 11.51 -11.53 9.30
C ILE A 222 11.30 -10.12 8.73
N ARG A 223 12.38 -9.40 8.41
CA ARG A 223 12.32 -8.05 7.84
C ARG A 223 11.97 -8.05 6.35
N ASN A 224 12.65 -8.89 5.60
CA ASN A 224 12.60 -9.06 4.15
C ASN A 224 12.12 -10.49 3.84
N PRO A 225 10.81 -10.73 3.97
CA PRO A 225 10.24 -12.07 3.86
C PRO A 225 10.43 -12.67 2.48
N TYR A 226 10.32 -14.00 2.44
CA TYR A 226 10.43 -14.77 1.20
C TYR A 226 9.07 -15.27 0.76
N LYS A 227 8.69 -14.99 -0.51
CA LYS A 227 7.39 -15.31 -1.10
C LYS A 227 6.23 -14.79 -0.24
N ASP A 228 5.27 -15.65 0.10
CA ASP A 228 3.98 -15.32 0.70
C ASP A 228 4.06 -14.94 2.19
N MET A 229 5.25 -14.90 2.78
CA MET A 229 5.43 -14.48 4.17
C MET A 229 5.24 -12.95 4.29
N PRO A 230 4.43 -12.44 5.24
CA PRO A 230 4.26 -11.01 5.43
C PRO A 230 5.52 -10.35 6.01
N SER A 231 5.77 -9.07 5.68
CA SER A 231 6.95 -8.33 6.17
C SER A 231 6.71 -7.76 7.56
N PHE A 232 7.71 -7.93 8.42
CA PHE A 232 7.76 -7.33 9.75
C PHE A 232 8.86 -6.26 9.85
N SER A 233 9.15 -5.56 8.74
CA SER A 233 10.17 -4.50 8.71
C SER A 233 9.89 -3.29 9.61
N TYR A 234 8.74 -3.24 10.27
CA TYR A 234 8.37 -2.21 11.25
C TYR A 234 8.75 -2.55 12.68
N LEU A 235 9.14 -3.80 12.96
CA LEU A 235 9.60 -4.21 14.29
C LEU A 235 10.95 -3.56 14.62
N LEU A 236 11.15 -3.21 15.89
CA LEU A 236 12.43 -2.71 16.38
C LEU A 236 13.52 -3.79 16.24
N ASP A 237 14.79 -3.41 16.31
CA ASP A 237 15.89 -4.38 16.27
C ASP A 237 15.83 -5.36 17.44
N GLU A 238 15.58 -4.85 18.64
CA GLU A 238 15.40 -5.66 19.84
C GLU A 238 14.25 -6.69 19.73
N ASP A 239 13.12 -6.31 19.11
CA ASP A 239 11.99 -7.24 18.93
C ASP A 239 12.37 -8.40 18.01
N VAL A 240 13.10 -8.13 16.93
CA VAL A 240 13.54 -9.17 15.99
C VAL A 240 14.61 -10.05 16.64
N GLU A 241 15.52 -9.47 17.41
CA GLU A 241 16.51 -10.21 18.21
C GLU A 241 15.81 -11.15 19.20
N ASN A 242 14.78 -10.67 19.91
CA ASN A 242 14.02 -11.46 20.86
C ASN A 242 13.30 -12.64 20.17
N ILE A 243 12.66 -12.41 19.03
CA ILE A 243 12.04 -13.49 18.24
C ILE A 243 13.09 -14.54 17.84
N VAL A 244 14.25 -14.11 17.36
CA VAL A 244 15.35 -15.02 16.97
C VAL A 244 15.90 -15.78 18.17
N ALA A 245 16.02 -15.13 19.33
CA ALA A 245 16.40 -15.78 20.59
C ALA A 245 15.42 -16.91 20.95
N PHE A 246 14.11 -16.66 20.84
CA PHE A 246 13.11 -17.72 21.04
C PHE A 246 13.23 -18.84 20.01
N LEU A 247 13.36 -18.53 18.71
CA LEU A 247 13.52 -19.54 17.66
C LEU A 247 14.76 -20.42 17.87
N ASN A 248 15.81 -19.88 18.49
CA ASN A 248 17.03 -20.62 18.84
C ASN A 248 16.81 -21.66 19.94
N THR A 249 15.73 -21.55 20.72
CA THR A 249 15.37 -22.52 21.76
C THR A 249 14.60 -23.74 21.23
N LEU A 250 14.00 -23.62 20.04
CA LEU A 250 13.13 -24.64 19.42
C LEU A 250 13.93 -25.83 18.85
#